data_AF-X1DP66-F1
#
_entry.id   AF-X1DP66-F1
#
_cell.length_a   1.000
_cell.length_b   1.000
_cell.length_c   1.000
_cell.angle_alpha   90.00
_cell.angle_beta   90.00
_cell.angle_gamma   90.00
#
_symmetry.space_group_name_H-M   'P 1'
#
loop_
_entity.id
_entity.type
_entity.pdbx_description
1 polymer ?
#
loop_
_entity_poly.entity_id
_entity_poly.type
_entity_poly.pdbx_seq_one_letter_code
_entity_poly.pdbx_strand_id
1 'polypeptide(L)' 'LIFDMLQSYYNEVSGKSIQTGSIIAYESAGDFLRWNSHRHGLVLEGGFDEEGNFVYLPISDTNKINRPK' A
#
# COMPACT_ATOMS: atom_id res chain seq x y z
N LEU A 1 11.23 -0.41 -7.13
CA LEU A 1 11.25 0.91 -6.46
C LEU A 1 10.05 1.15 -5.56
N ILE A 2 8.82 1.40 -6.07
CA ILE A 2 7.65 1.68 -5.21
C ILE A 2 7.36 0.53 -4.24
N PHE A 3 7.34 -0.71 -4.75
CA PHE A 3 7.13 -1.88 -3.90
C PHE A 3 8.24 -2.06 -2.85
N ASP A 4 9.50 -1.87 -3.23
CA ASP A 4 10.63 -1.99 -2.28
C ASP A 4 10.55 -0.95 -1.16
N MET A 5 10.08 0.27 -1.49
CA MET A 5 9.84 1.31 -0.49
C MET A 5 8.72 0.91 0.49
N LEU A 6 7.61 0.35 -0.03
CA LEU A 6 6.52 -0.15 0.81
C LEU A 6 6.99 -1.30 1.72
N GLN A 7 7.69 -2.28 1.16
CA GLN A 7 8.25 -3.41 1.88
C GLN A 7 9.22 -2.96 2.99
N SER A 8 10.09 -2.00 2.69
CA SER A 8 11.04 -1.46 3.66
C SER A 8 10.31 -0.70 4.78
N TYR A 9 9.32 0.11 4.44
CA TYR A 9 8.50 0.84 5.40
C TYR A 9 7.75 -0.11 6.34
N TYR A 10 7.15 -1.19 5.82
CA TYR A 10 6.44 -2.15 6.68
C TYR A 10 7.37 -2.96 7.56
N ASN A 11 8.55 -3.32 7.09
CA ASN A 11 9.55 -3.97 7.94
C ASN A 11 9.98 -3.05 9.08
N GLU A 12 10.22 -1.76 8.79
CA GLU A 12 10.59 -0.76 9.80
C GLU A 12 9.48 -0.57 10.84
N VAL A 13 8.23 -0.35 10.40
CA VAL A 13 7.12 -0.06 11.32
C VAL A 13 6.69 -1.29 12.14
N SER A 14 6.79 -2.49 11.57
CA SER A 14 6.48 -3.73 12.32
C SER A 14 7.60 -4.18 13.25
N GLY A 15 8.83 -3.65 13.09
CA GLY A 15 10.02 -4.08 13.83
C GLY A 15 10.50 -5.50 13.47
N LYS A 16 9.97 -6.10 12.40
CA LYS A 16 10.33 -7.43 11.92
C LYS A 16 10.17 -7.54 10.41
N SER A 17 10.74 -8.57 9.81
CA SER A 17 10.49 -8.87 8.41
C SER A 17 9.07 -9.41 8.24
N ILE A 18 8.28 -8.81 7.35
CA ILE A 18 6.96 -9.32 6.96
C ILE A 18 6.87 -9.43 5.43
N GLN A 19 6.14 -10.42 4.94
CA GLN A 19 5.80 -10.54 3.53
C GLN A 19 4.52 -9.77 3.24
N THR A 20 4.64 -8.68 2.47
CA THR A 20 3.48 -7.90 2.00
C THR A 20 3.19 -8.16 0.51
N GLY A 21 2.19 -7.47 -0.04
CA GLY A 21 1.78 -7.59 -1.44
C GLY A 21 1.27 -6.29 -2.02
N SER A 22 1.47 -6.11 -3.32
CA SER A 22 0.89 -4.98 -4.07
C SER A 22 0.59 -5.35 -5.52
N ILE A 23 -0.41 -4.68 -6.10
CA ILE A 23 -0.68 -4.65 -7.53
C ILE A 23 -0.49 -3.20 -7.97
N ILE A 24 0.47 -2.95 -8.86
CA ILE A 24 0.82 -1.61 -9.32
C ILE A 24 0.66 -1.55 -10.84
N ALA A 25 -0.21 -0.65 -11.31
CA ALA A 25 -0.47 -0.40 -12.71
C ALA A 25 0.05 0.99 -13.13
N TYR A 26 0.61 1.07 -14.33
CA TYR A 26 0.96 2.35 -14.94
C TYR A 26 -0.22 2.93 -15.70
N GLU A 27 -0.61 4.15 -15.35
CA GLU A 27 -1.56 4.95 -16.12
C GLU A 27 -0.82 6.09 -16.80
N SER A 28 -0.70 6.00 -18.13
CA SER A 28 0.00 7.00 -18.93
C SER A 28 -0.80 8.30 -19.08
N ALA A 29 -2.13 8.21 -19.13
CA ALA A 29 -3.06 9.32 -19.25
C ALA A 29 -4.47 8.85 -18.88
N GLY A 30 -5.27 9.74 -18.26
CA GLY A 30 -6.69 9.53 -17.98
C GLY A 30 -7.57 10.53 -18.75
N ASP A 31 -8.85 10.20 -18.93
CA ASP A 31 -9.82 11.03 -19.68
C ASP A 31 -9.93 12.46 -19.13
N PHE A 32 -9.71 12.63 -17.83
CA PHE A 32 -9.81 13.92 -17.14
C PHE A 32 -8.45 14.61 -16.91
N LEU A 33 -7.31 13.97 -17.25
CA LEU A 33 -5.97 14.54 -17.00
C LEU A 33 -4.86 13.90 -17.85
N ARG A 34 -4.81 14.24 -19.13
CA ARG A 34 -3.97 13.56 -20.13
C ARG A 34 -2.45 13.75 -20.00
N TRP A 35 -2.01 14.81 -19.33
CA TRP A 35 -0.58 15.14 -19.18
C TRP A 35 0.03 14.64 -17.87
N ASN A 36 -0.76 14.01 -17.00
CA ASN A 36 -0.30 13.55 -15.69
C ASN A 36 -0.20 12.02 -15.64
N SER A 37 0.92 11.48 -16.13
CA SER A 37 1.18 10.05 -15.99
C SER A 37 1.43 9.71 -14.52
N HIS A 38 0.81 8.64 -14.02
CA HIS A 38 0.92 8.24 -12.61
C HIS A 38 0.78 6.72 -12.45
N ARG A 39 0.84 6.22 -11.22
CA ARG A 39 0.68 4.79 -10.90
C ARG A 39 -0.54 4.60 -10.01
N HIS A 40 -1.37 3.64 -10.34
CA HIS A 40 -2.41 3.13 -9.45
C HIS A 40 -1.86 1.91 -8.70
N GLY A 41 -2.13 1.86 -7.40
CA GLY A 41 -1.66 0.78 -6.54
C GLY A 41 -2.78 0.26 -5.66
N LEU A 42 -2.91 -1.06 -5.58
CA LEU A 42 -3.56 -1.75 -4.47
C LEU A 42 -2.46 -2.35 -3.61
N VAL A 43 -2.48 -2.07 -2.32
CA VAL A 43 -1.47 -2.54 -1.36
C VAL A 43 -2.15 -3.24 -0.20
N LEU A 44 -1.50 -4.27 0.34
CA LEU A 44 -1.94 -4.91 1.56
C LEU A 44 -1.57 -4.03 2.76
N GLU A 45 -2.53 -3.76 3.64
CA GLU A 45 -2.34 -2.94 4.83
C GLU A 45 -1.66 -3.75 5.96
N GLY A 46 -0.40 -4.10 5.71
CA GLY A 46 0.38 -5.02 6.54
C GLY A 46 1.01 -6.15 5.73
N GLY A 47 1.22 -7.29 6.38
CA GLY A 47 1.84 -8.47 5.78
C GLY A 47 1.86 -9.67 6.72
N PHE A 48 2.45 -10.79 6.28
CA PHE A 48 2.57 -12.01 7.07
C PHE A 48 3.99 -12.16 7.59
N ASP A 49 4.16 -12.49 8.87
CA ASP A 49 5.48 -12.87 9.39
C ASP A 49 5.86 -14.32 9.02
N GLU A 50 7.04 -14.75 9.44
CA GLU A 50 7.57 -16.09 9.13
C GLU A 50 6.72 -17.24 9.70
N GLU A 51 5.93 -16.96 10.73
CA GLU A 51 5.00 -17.91 11.35
C GLU A 51 3.64 -17.96 10.63
N GLY A 52 3.46 -17.10 9.62
CA GLY A 52 2.20 -16.97 8.88
C GLY A 52 1.14 -16.15 9.61
N ASN A 53 1.51 -15.40 10.65
CA ASN A 53 0.58 -14.51 11.33
C ASN A 53 0.46 -13.19 10.57
N PHE A 54 -0.77 -12.70 10.39
CA PHE A 54 -0.99 -11.42 9.76
C PHE A 54 -0.70 -10.26 10.73
N VAL A 55 0.23 -9.39 10.35
CA VAL A 55 0.59 -8.16 11.05
C VAL A 55 -0.10 -6.99 10.35
N TYR A 56 -1.16 -6.46 10.96
CA TYR A 56 -1.88 -5.29 10.46
C TYR A 56 -1.10 -4.01 10.74
N LEU A 57 -0.89 -3.17 9.71
CA LEU A 57 -0.17 -1.91 9.80
C LEU A 57 -1.00 -0.78 9.17
N PRO A 58 -1.63 0.10 9.97
CA PRO A 58 -2.49 1.14 9.42
C PRO A 58 -1.68 2.17 8.62
N ILE A 59 -2.01 2.34 7.34
CA ILE A 59 -1.40 3.33 6.44
C ILE A 59 -2.24 4.60 6.36
N SER A 60 -3.55 4.47 6.63
CA SER A 60 -4.51 5.58 6.60
C SER A 60 -5.51 5.48 7.74
N ASP A 61 -6.00 6.64 8.20
CA ASP A 61 -7.12 6.69 9.15
C ASP A 61 -8.43 6.43 8.40
N THR A 62 -8.81 5.15 8.31
CA THR A 62 -10.02 4.68 7.63
C THR A 62 -11.31 5.22 8.25
N ASN A 63 -11.29 5.69 9.52
CA ASN A 63 -12.45 6.37 10.11
C ASN A 63 -12.77 7.70 9.40
N LYS A 64 -11.78 8.33 8.75
CA LYS A 64 -12.01 9.54 7.94
C LYS A 64 -12.66 9.25 6.59
N ILE A 65 -12.61 8.01 6.12
CA ILE A 65 -13.27 7.57 4.88
C ILE A 65 -14.76 7.29 5.15
N ASN A 66 -15.09 6.78 6.34
CA ASN A 66 -16.46 6.46 6.77
C ASN A 66 -17.25 7.66 7.34
N ARG A 67 -17.01 8.89 6.88
CA ARG A 67 -17.87 10.01 7.28
C ARG A 67 -19.27 9.79 6.68
N PRO A 68 -20.35 9.67 7.49
CA PRO A 68 -21.70 9.66 6.95
C PRO A 68 -21.92 10.99 6.21
N LYS A 69 -22.49 10.90 5.00
CA LYS A 69 -22.89 12.05 4.21
C LYS A 69 -23.98 12.86 4.90
#